data_AF-A0A4Q0YHV0-F1
#
_entry.id   AF-A0A4Q0YHV0-F1
#
_cell.length_a   1.000
_cell.length_b   1.000
_cell.length_c   1.000
_cell.angle_alpha   90.00
_cell.angle_beta   90.00
_cell.angle_gamma   90.00
#
_symmetry.space_group_name_H-M   'P 1'
#
loop_
_entity.id
_entity.type
_entity.pdbx_description
1 polymer ?
#
loop_
_entity_poly.entity_id
_entity_poly.type
_entity_poly.pdbx_seq_one_letter_code
_entity_poly.pdbx_strand_id
1 'polypeptide(L)'
;MNIEEFLNKLQDNCDEIVYLCAKHMINKKFNNLADVQEIELKEFFIDYSNYDTYLNDYASVIYNRYESSKEEIYDSLCKYFNEESDNRFLFEYRLKRVINQDPKKYLFIEDEEMRNAAIYRVESKINIIENSKFYRANEKLAIDEISELKRVIALVKKTVGIE
;
A
#
# COMPACT_ATOMS: atom_id res chain seq x y z
N MET A 1 -24.31 -12.21 5.26
CA MET A 1 -23.34 -12.83 6.17
C MET A 1 -23.30 -11.94 7.39
N ASN A 2 -23.38 -12.50 8.61
CA ASN A 2 -23.23 -11.69 9.82
C ASN A 2 -21.75 -11.29 9.98
N ILE A 3 -21.47 -10.03 10.28
CA ILE A 3 -20.10 -9.55 10.55
C ILE A 3 -19.43 -10.36 11.66
N GLU A 4 -20.18 -10.74 12.70
CA GLU A 4 -19.65 -11.56 13.80
C GLU A 4 -19.21 -12.94 13.31
N GLU A 5 -19.99 -13.58 12.42
CA GLU A 5 -19.60 -14.86 11.83
C GLU A 5 -18.32 -14.73 10.99
N PHE A 6 -18.19 -13.63 10.23
CA PHE A 6 -16.99 -13.33 9.46
C PHE A 6 -15.77 -13.12 10.37
N LEU A 7 -15.92 -12.32 11.42
CA LEU A 7 -14.84 -12.05 12.37
C LEU A 7 -14.42 -13.31 13.13
N ASN A 8 -15.36 -14.18 13.51
CA ASN A 8 -15.05 -15.47 14.12
C ASN A 8 -14.27 -16.36 13.15
N LYS A 9 -14.66 -16.41 11.87
CA LYS A 9 -13.89 -17.14 10.85
C LYS A 9 -12.47 -16.58 10.69
N LEU A 10 -12.29 -15.27 10.69
CA LEU A 10 -10.94 -14.68 10.64
C LEU A 10 -10.12 -15.04 11.88
N GLN A 11 -10.74 -15.00 13.07
CA GLN A 11 -10.06 -15.36 14.32
C GLN A 11 -9.58 -16.81 14.32
N ASP A 12 -10.34 -17.73 13.70
CA ASP A 12 -10.00 -19.16 13.64
C ASP A 12 -9.00 -19.50 12.52
N ASN A 13 -8.92 -18.69 11.46
CA ASN A 13 -8.18 -19.02 10.23
C ASN A 13 -7.00 -18.08 9.92
N CYS A 14 -6.83 -16.99 10.66
CA CYS A 14 -5.77 -16.00 10.44
C CYS A 14 -5.05 -15.64 11.75
N ASP A 15 -3.91 -14.98 11.62
CA ASP A 15 -3.16 -14.50 12.77
C ASP A 15 -3.98 -13.49 13.58
N GLU A 16 -3.74 -13.44 14.90
CA GLU A 16 -4.47 -12.57 15.83
C GLU A 16 -4.47 -11.11 15.35
N ILE A 17 -3.33 -10.61 14.87
CA ILE A 17 -3.21 -9.24 14.38
C ILE A 17 -4.08 -8.96 13.14
N VAL A 18 -4.27 -9.95 12.26
CA VAL A 18 -5.14 -9.83 11.09
C VAL A 18 -6.59 -9.69 11.53
N TYR A 19 -7.04 -10.53 12.46
CA TYR A 19 -8.37 -10.43 13.07
C TYR A 19 -8.57 -9.06 13.75
N LEU A 20 -7.61 -8.61 14.57
CA LEU A 20 -7.71 -7.33 15.27
C LEU A 20 -7.79 -6.15 14.31
N CYS A 21 -6.98 -6.16 13.24
CA CYS A 21 -7.01 -5.14 12.21
C CYS A 21 -8.34 -5.15 11.44
N ALA A 22 -8.82 -6.32 11.02
CA ALA A 22 -10.09 -6.46 10.32
C ALA A 22 -11.25 -5.94 11.16
N LYS A 23 -11.29 -6.32 12.45
CA LYS A 23 -12.27 -5.83 13.41
C LYS A 23 -12.23 -4.31 13.57
N HIS A 24 -11.04 -3.73 13.72
CA HIS A 24 -10.87 -2.28 13.84
C HIS A 24 -11.35 -1.54 12.58
N MET A 25 -10.98 -2.02 11.39
CA MET A 25 -11.37 -1.43 10.12
C MET A 25 -12.88 -1.51 9.89
N ILE A 26 -13.50 -2.68 10.18
CA ILE A 26 -14.95 -2.87 10.07
C ILE A 26 -15.70 -1.92 10.99
N ASN A 27 -15.30 -1.85 12.26
CA ASN A 27 -15.95 -0.98 13.25
C ASN A 27 -15.94 0.49 12.79
N LYS A 28 -14.82 0.94 12.21
CA LYS A 28 -14.69 2.30 11.67
C LYS A 28 -15.49 2.54 10.40
N LYS A 29 -15.53 1.59 9.47
CA LYS A 29 -16.18 1.76 8.17
C LYS A 29 -17.70 1.63 8.27
N PHE A 30 -18.17 0.64 9.03
CA PHE A 30 -19.57 0.21 9.04
C PHE A 30 -20.31 0.56 10.33
N ASN A 31 -19.69 1.22 11.31
CA ASN A 31 -20.35 1.65 12.55
C ASN A 31 -21.16 0.55 13.27
N ASN A 32 -20.66 -0.70 13.25
CA ASN A 32 -21.36 -1.87 13.80
C ASN A 32 -22.71 -2.20 13.13
N LEU A 33 -22.91 -1.84 11.86
CA LEU A 33 -24.03 -2.38 11.07
C LEU A 33 -23.93 -3.91 11.06
N ALA A 34 -25.01 -4.58 11.47
CA ALA A 34 -25.00 -6.04 11.65
C ALA A 34 -24.87 -6.81 10.32
N ASP A 35 -25.41 -6.24 9.24
CA ASP A 35 -25.50 -6.89 7.94
C ASP A 35 -24.72 -6.08 6.90
N VAL A 36 -23.63 -6.69 6.40
CA VAL A 36 -22.86 -6.22 5.24
C VAL A 36 -22.74 -7.40 4.28
N GLN A 37 -22.85 -7.14 2.98
CA GLN A 37 -22.71 -8.21 2.00
C GLN A 37 -21.26 -8.68 1.94
N GLU A 38 -21.05 -9.97 1.69
CA GLU A 38 -19.69 -10.54 1.59
C GLU A 38 -18.88 -9.87 0.47
N ILE A 39 -19.53 -9.51 -0.63
CA ILE A 39 -18.89 -8.79 -1.73
C ILE A 39 -18.39 -7.41 -1.30
N GLU A 40 -19.17 -6.68 -0.49
CA GLU A 40 -18.79 -5.35 0.00
C GLU A 40 -17.60 -5.45 0.97
N LEU A 41 -17.57 -6.48 1.82
CA LEU A 41 -16.42 -6.75 2.71
C LEU A 41 -15.18 -7.10 1.89
N LYS A 42 -15.32 -7.96 0.89
CA LYS A 42 -14.23 -8.32 0.00
C LYS A 42 -13.65 -7.09 -0.69
N GLU A 43 -14.49 -6.30 -1.38
CA GLU A 43 -14.07 -5.07 -2.06
C GLU A 43 -13.38 -4.09 -1.10
N PHE A 44 -13.89 -3.97 0.12
CA PHE A 44 -13.28 -3.15 1.16
C PHE A 44 -11.88 -3.63 1.56
N PHE A 45 -11.69 -4.94 1.75
CA PHE A 45 -10.40 -5.49 2.22
C PHE A 45 -9.35 -5.68 1.13
N ILE A 46 -9.74 -5.80 -0.14
CA ILE A 46 -8.77 -5.90 -1.24
C ILE A 46 -8.28 -4.52 -1.73
N ASP A 47 -8.95 -3.44 -1.31
CA ASP A 47 -8.50 -2.08 -1.58
C ASP A 47 -7.47 -1.62 -0.54
N TYR A 48 -6.19 -1.56 -0.97
CA TYR A 48 -5.07 -1.16 -0.11
C TYR A 48 -5.23 0.24 0.50
N SER A 49 -5.93 1.15 -0.18
CA SER A 49 -6.12 2.53 0.33
C SER A 49 -6.90 2.57 1.64
N ASN A 50 -7.72 1.53 1.91
CA ASN A 50 -8.45 1.39 3.16
C ASN A 50 -7.52 1.11 4.35
N TYR A 51 -6.38 0.45 4.15
CA TYR A 51 -5.43 0.16 5.22
C TYR A 51 -4.74 1.43 5.70
N ASP A 52 -4.44 2.33 4.77
CA ASP A 52 -3.91 3.64 5.13
C ASP A 52 -4.95 4.51 5.83
N THR A 53 -6.21 4.44 5.40
CA THR A 53 -7.30 5.24 5.97
C THR A 53 -7.71 4.75 7.37
N TYR A 54 -7.89 3.44 7.53
CA TYR A 54 -8.56 2.86 8.71
C TYR A 54 -7.60 2.29 9.75
N LEU A 55 -6.35 1.96 9.40
CA LEU A 55 -5.33 1.47 10.36
C LEU A 55 -4.31 2.52 10.77
N ASN A 56 -4.44 3.79 10.36
CA ASN A 56 -3.46 4.81 10.68
C ASN A 56 -3.26 5.00 12.20
N ASP A 57 -4.35 4.97 12.96
CA ASP A 57 -4.35 5.06 14.42
C ASP A 57 -4.01 3.73 15.12
N TYR A 58 -3.90 2.64 14.35
CA TYR A 58 -3.56 1.31 14.84
C TYR A 58 -2.12 0.90 14.51
N ALA A 59 -1.38 1.75 13.80
CA ALA A 59 -0.01 1.52 13.35
C ALA A 59 0.91 1.07 14.50
N SER A 60 0.88 1.74 15.64
CA SER A 60 1.73 1.43 16.79
C SER A 60 1.52 0.00 17.30
N VAL A 61 0.29 -0.51 17.25
CA VAL A 61 -0.04 -1.87 17.67
C VAL A 61 0.53 -2.86 16.66
N ILE A 62 0.30 -2.61 15.37
CA ILE A 62 0.79 -3.47 14.28
C ILE A 62 2.32 -3.61 14.35
N TYR A 63 3.03 -2.48 14.36
CA TYR A 63 4.49 -2.48 14.26
C TYR A 63 5.19 -2.88 15.57
N ASN A 64 4.75 -2.34 16.71
CA ASN A 64 5.54 -2.48 17.95
C ASN A 64 5.12 -3.69 18.79
N ARG A 65 3.84 -4.09 18.74
CA ARG A 65 3.34 -5.20 19.55
C ARG A 65 3.41 -6.53 18.81
N TYR A 66 3.13 -6.52 17.52
CA TYR A 66 3.07 -7.73 16.71
C TYR A 66 4.21 -7.86 15.70
N GLU A 67 5.13 -6.89 15.66
CA GLU A 67 6.26 -6.87 14.72
C GLU A 67 5.84 -7.11 13.26
N SER A 68 4.65 -6.64 12.90
CA SER A 68 4.04 -6.84 11.58
C SER A 68 3.91 -5.51 10.83
N SER A 69 3.35 -5.55 9.61
CA SER A 69 3.16 -4.40 8.72
C SER A 69 1.77 -4.38 8.09
N LYS A 70 1.33 -3.20 7.63
CA LYS A 70 0.04 -3.09 6.91
C LYS A 70 0.03 -3.97 5.66
N GLU A 71 1.16 -4.10 5.00
CA GLU A 71 1.37 -4.97 3.84
C GLU A 71 1.11 -6.45 4.18
N GLU A 72 1.62 -6.96 5.30
CA GLU A 72 1.38 -8.36 5.71
C GLU A 72 -0.08 -8.61 6.09
N ILE A 73 -0.73 -7.64 6.74
CA ILE A 73 -2.17 -7.72 7.04
C ILE A 73 -2.98 -7.74 5.75
N TYR A 74 -2.62 -6.89 4.79
CA TYR A 74 -3.25 -6.84 3.48
C TYR A 74 -3.10 -8.16 2.72
N ASP A 75 -1.88 -8.69 2.62
CA ASP A 75 -1.59 -9.95 1.94
C ASP A 75 -2.39 -11.11 2.56
N SER A 76 -2.51 -11.13 3.89
CA SER A 76 -3.30 -12.14 4.61
C SER A 76 -4.79 -12.06 4.30
N LEU A 77 -5.36 -10.85 4.23
CA LEU A 77 -6.76 -10.65 3.91
C LEU A 77 -7.06 -10.90 2.43
N CYS A 78 -6.19 -10.49 1.51
CA CYS A 78 -6.28 -10.87 0.10
C CYS A 78 -6.29 -12.39 -0.05
N LYS A 79 -5.37 -13.09 0.62
CA LYS A 79 -5.32 -14.55 0.62
C LYS A 79 -6.61 -15.18 1.17
N TYR A 80 -7.15 -14.64 2.27
CA TYR A 80 -8.42 -15.11 2.83
C TYR A 80 -9.58 -15.03 1.81
N PHE A 81 -9.65 -13.93 1.04
CA PHE A 81 -10.65 -13.77 -0.02
C PHE A 81 -10.29 -14.46 -1.36
N ASN A 82 -9.21 -15.24 -1.38
CA ASN A 82 -8.66 -15.88 -2.57
C ASN A 82 -8.39 -14.87 -3.71
N GLU A 83 -7.77 -13.74 -3.36
CA GLU A 83 -7.38 -12.67 -4.28
C GLU A 83 -5.86 -12.49 -4.28
N GLU A 84 -5.30 -12.15 -5.44
CA GLU A 84 -3.89 -11.77 -5.57
C GLU A 84 -3.70 -10.38 -4.93
N SER A 85 -2.72 -10.22 -4.05
CA SER A 85 -2.47 -8.91 -3.40
C SER A 85 -1.82 -7.91 -4.35
N ASP A 86 -1.01 -8.38 -5.31
CA ASP A 86 -0.49 -7.55 -6.41
C ASP A 86 -1.56 -7.32 -7.49
N ASN A 87 -2.59 -6.58 -7.09
CA ASN A 87 -3.76 -6.26 -7.90
C ASN A 87 -3.84 -4.76 -8.22
N ARG A 88 -4.94 -4.39 -8.89
CA ARG A 88 -5.24 -3.03 -9.32
C ARG A 88 -5.19 -2.01 -8.18
N PHE A 89 -5.76 -2.33 -7.02
CA PHE A 89 -5.88 -1.37 -5.92
C PHE A 89 -4.51 -1.03 -5.32
N LEU A 90 -3.68 -2.04 -5.09
CA LEU A 90 -2.31 -1.82 -4.60
C LEU A 90 -1.48 -1.03 -5.63
N PHE A 91 -1.63 -1.35 -6.92
CA PHE A 91 -0.99 -0.60 -8.00
C PHE A 91 -1.41 0.88 -8.02
N GLU A 92 -2.72 1.17 -8.06
CA GLU A 92 -3.23 2.54 -8.10
C GLU A 92 -2.80 3.35 -6.87
N TYR A 93 -2.82 2.73 -5.70
CA TYR A 93 -2.34 3.33 -4.46
C TYR A 93 -0.85 3.69 -4.54
N ARG A 94 0.01 2.76 -4.99
CA ARG A 94 1.46 2.99 -5.14
C ARG A 94 1.74 4.06 -6.18
N LEU A 95 1.10 3.99 -7.33
CA LEU A 95 1.25 4.95 -8.42
C LEU A 95 0.92 6.35 -7.95
N LYS A 96 -0.23 6.55 -7.30
CA LYS A 96 -0.65 7.86 -6.76
C LYS A 96 0.40 8.46 -5.82
N ARG A 97 1.06 7.65 -4.98
CA ARG A 97 2.10 8.13 -4.06
C ARG A 97 3.41 8.46 -4.75
N VAL A 98 3.67 7.88 -5.91
CA VAL A 98 4.90 8.10 -6.69
C VAL A 98 4.74 9.30 -7.61
N ILE A 99 3.67 9.40 -8.39
CA ILE A 99 3.45 10.48 -9.36
C ILE A 99 3.27 11.87 -8.70
N ASN A 100 2.79 11.90 -7.45
CA ASN A 100 2.64 13.15 -6.70
C ASN A 100 3.94 13.67 -6.08
N GLN A 101 5.05 12.94 -6.23
CA GLN A 101 6.36 13.41 -5.79
C GLN A 101 6.97 14.30 -6.87
N ASP A 102 7.64 15.38 -6.45
CA ASP A 102 8.39 16.28 -7.33
C ASP A 102 9.89 16.11 -7.04
N PRO A 103 10.62 15.29 -7.80
CA PRO A 103 12.02 15.01 -7.53
C PRO A 103 12.92 16.24 -7.62
N LYS A 104 12.50 17.30 -8.31
CA LYS A 104 13.27 18.55 -8.40
C LYS A 104 13.49 19.17 -7.02
N LYS A 105 12.60 18.92 -6.07
CA LYS A 105 12.74 19.38 -4.69
C LYS A 105 13.97 18.83 -3.98
N TYR A 106 14.49 17.68 -4.43
CA TYR A 106 15.68 17.07 -3.83
C TYR A 106 16.96 17.87 -4.10
N LEU A 107 16.99 18.70 -5.15
CA LEU A 107 18.11 19.61 -5.42
C LEU A 107 18.35 20.62 -4.29
N PHE A 108 17.32 20.91 -3.50
CA PHE A 108 17.38 21.89 -2.41
C PHE A 108 17.66 21.26 -1.05
N ILE A 109 17.87 19.94 -0.98
CA ILE A 109 18.31 19.27 0.25
C ILE A 109 19.82 19.50 0.38
N GLU A 110 20.22 20.26 1.41
CA GLU A 110 21.63 20.60 1.66
C GLU A 110 22.45 19.36 2.03
N ASP A 111 21.93 18.56 2.97
CA ASP A 111 22.55 17.32 3.42
C ASP A 111 22.58 16.28 2.28
N GLU A 112 23.79 15.91 1.87
CA GLU A 112 24.02 15.00 0.77
C GLU A 112 23.49 13.59 1.05
N GLU A 113 23.69 13.06 2.25
CA GLU A 113 23.22 11.72 2.59
C GLU A 113 21.69 11.65 2.55
N MET A 114 21.01 12.65 3.12
CA MET A 114 19.56 12.77 3.08
C MET A 114 19.04 12.94 1.65
N ARG A 115 19.73 13.74 0.83
CA ARG A 115 19.38 13.95 -0.57
C ARG A 115 19.45 12.65 -1.36
N ASN A 116 20.57 11.94 -1.23
CA ASN A 116 20.82 10.67 -1.92
C ASN A 116 19.78 9.62 -1.48
N ALA A 117 19.52 9.52 -0.18
CA ALA A 117 18.51 8.62 0.36
C ALA A 117 17.09 8.95 -0.14
N ALA A 118 16.74 10.24 -0.28
CA ALA A 118 15.45 10.64 -0.84
C ALA A 118 15.30 10.23 -2.31
N ILE A 119 16.34 10.45 -3.13
CA ILE A 119 16.39 10.06 -4.54
C ILE A 119 16.20 8.54 -4.68
N TYR A 120 17.04 7.74 -4.01
CA TYR A 120 16.98 6.27 -4.08
C TYR A 120 15.65 5.72 -3.56
N ARG A 121 15.02 6.39 -2.59
CA ARG A 121 13.70 6.01 -2.08
C ARG A 121 12.61 6.15 -3.16
N VAL A 122 12.69 7.16 -4.03
CA VAL A 122 11.73 7.28 -5.14
C VAL A 122 12.01 6.22 -6.20
N GLU A 123 13.28 6.02 -6.57
CA GLU A 123 13.66 4.97 -7.53
C GLU A 123 13.20 3.59 -7.06
N SER A 124 13.41 3.25 -5.79
CA SER A 124 12.93 2.00 -5.20
C SER A 124 11.41 1.84 -5.33
N LYS A 125 10.64 2.89 -5.06
CA LYS A 125 9.17 2.86 -5.24
C LYS A 125 8.76 2.65 -6.70
N ILE A 126 9.47 3.28 -7.64
CA ILE A 126 9.23 3.07 -9.08
C ILE A 126 9.54 1.61 -9.45
N ASN A 127 10.67 1.08 -8.99
CA ASN A 127 11.06 -0.30 -9.25
C ASN A 127 10.04 -1.31 -8.69
N ILE A 128 9.44 -1.03 -7.52
CA ILE A 128 8.37 -1.86 -6.97
C ILE A 128 7.15 -1.88 -7.90
N ILE A 129 6.79 -0.73 -8.50
CA ILE A 129 5.70 -0.65 -9.48
C ILE A 129 6.08 -1.39 -10.77
N GLU A 130 7.28 -1.17 -11.32
CA GLU A 130 7.72 -1.82 -12.56
C GLU A 130 7.84 -3.36 -12.42
N ASN A 131 8.07 -3.85 -11.21
CA ASN A 131 8.14 -5.28 -10.90
C ASN A 131 6.80 -5.91 -10.50
N SER A 132 5.74 -5.11 -10.34
CA SER A 132 4.39 -5.60 -10.05
C SER A 132 3.86 -6.46 -11.21
N LYS A 133 3.24 -7.58 -10.88
CA LYS A 133 2.49 -8.44 -11.79
C LYS A 133 1.38 -7.66 -12.49
N PHE A 134 0.61 -6.87 -11.73
CA PHE A 134 -0.47 -6.07 -12.29
C PHE A 134 0.04 -5.05 -13.30
N TYR A 135 1.11 -4.32 -12.96
CA TYR A 135 1.69 -3.34 -13.87
C TYR A 135 2.23 -3.99 -15.15
N ARG A 136 2.99 -5.08 -15.04
CA ARG A 136 3.56 -5.77 -16.22
C ARG A 136 2.47 -6.27 -17.20
N ALA A 137 1.29 -6.62 -16.70
CA ALA A 137 0.16 -6.99 -17.54
C ALA A 137 -0.59 -5.77 -18.14
N ASN A 138 -0.41 -4.57 -17.56
CA ASN A 138 -1.18 -3.37 -17.88
C ASN A 138 -0.29 -2.12 -18.05
N GLU A 139 0.93 -2.29 -18.57
CA GLU A 139 1.98 -1.27 -18.59
C GLU A 139 1.51 0.08 -19.16
N LYS A 140 0.67 0.02 -20.20
CA LYS A 140 0.06 1.17 -20.89
C LYS A 140 -0.72 2.11 -19.98
N LEU A 141 -1.14 1.68 -18.78
CA LEU A 141 -1.89 2.52 -17.84
C LEU A 141 -1.05 3.61 -17.19
N ALA A 142 0.28 3.47 -17.15
CA ALA A 142 1.14 4.41 -16.42
C ALA A 142 2.55 4.56 -17.01
N ILE A 143 2.82 4.00 -18.20
CA ILE A 143 4.15 4.02 -18.80
C ILE A 143 4.66 5.46 -19.03
N ASP A 144 3.78 6.37 -19.44
CA ASP A 144 4.15 7.76 -19.74
C ASP A 144 4.53 8.51 -18.46
N GLU A 145 3.70 8.39 -17.40
CA GLU A 145 3.94 9.02 -16.10
C GLU A 145 5.21 8.47 -15.44
N ILE A 146 5.42 7.16 -15.47
CA ILE A 146 6.61 6.51 -14.90
C ILE A 146 7.86 6.92 -15.68
N SER A 147 7.80 6.94 -17.01
CA SER A 147 8.93 7.32 -17.86
C SER A 147 9.34 8.77 -17.64
N GLU A 148 8.36 9.68 -17.53
CA GLU A 148 8.64 11.09 -17.23
C GLU A 148 9.28 11.24 -15.85
N LEU A 149 8.76 10.56 -14.84
CA LEU A 149 9.33 10.63 -13.49
C LEU A 149 10.76 10.09 -13.44
N LYS A 150 11.03 8.96 -14.10
CA LYS A 150 12.39 8.39 -14.23
C LYS A 150 13.33 9.37 -14.92
N ARG A 151 12.88 10.05 -15.97
CA ARG A 151 13.66 11.09 -16.67
C ARG A 151 14.02 12.24 -15.74
N VAL A 152 13.06 12.74 -14.96
CA VAL A 152 13.32 13.82 -14.00
C VAL A 152 14.31 13.39 -12.91
N ILE A 153 14.16 12.18 -12.37
CA ILE A 153 15.10 11.63 -11.38
C ILE A 153 16.50 11.51 -11.95
N ALA A 154 16.66 10.99 -13.17
CA ALA A 154 17.96 10.90 -13.82
C ALA A 154 18.63 12.28 -14.01
N LEU A 155 17.85 13.31 -14.35
CA LEU A 155 18.36 14.68 -14.43
C LEU A 155 18.80 15.21 -13.06
N VAL A 156 18.03 14.94 -12.01
CA VAL A 156 18.38 15.32 -10.63
C VAL A 156 19.68 14.64 -10.22
N LYS A 157 19.78 13.31 -10.38
CA LYS A 157 20.99 12.51 -10.08
C LYS A 157 22.23 13.07 -10.75
N LYS A 158 22.15 13.34 -12.07
CA LYS A 158 23.22 13.96 -12.85
C LYS A 158 23.64 15.33 -12.30
N THR A 159 22.67 16.14 -11.86
CA THR A 159 22.94 17.49 -11.33
C THR A 159 23.67 17.44 -9.99
N VAL A 160 23.39 16.44 -9.16
CA VAL A 160 23.99 16.30 -7.82
C VAL A 160 25.19 15.34 -7.79
N GLY A 161 25.60 14.81 -8.95
CA GLY A 161 26.81 13.99 -9.09
C GLY A 161 26.65 12.53 -8.66
N ILE A 162 25.44 11.96 -8.74
CA ILE A 162 25.15 10.56 -8.38
C ILE A 162 24.84 9.76 -9.65
N GLU A 163 25.32 8.52 -9.75
CA GLU A 163 25.03 7.58 -10.85
C GLU A 163 23.81 6.69 -10.58
#